data_AF-A0A3D2Z247-F1
#
_entry.id   AF-A0A3D2Z247-F1
#
_cell.length_a   1.000
_cell.length_b   1.000
_cell.length_c   1.000
_cell.angle_alpha   90.00
_cell.angle_beta   90.00
_cell.angle_gamma   90.00
#
_symmetry.space_group_name_H-M   'P 1'
#
loop_
_entity.id
_entity.type
_entity.pdbx_description
1 polymer ?
#
loop_
_entity_poly.entity_id
_entity_poly.type
_entity_poly.pdbx_seq_one_letter_code
_entity_poly.pdbx_strand_id
1 'polypeptide(L)'
;MAYRRLPAAPNLENLKNQAKSLLAAYRNGEAQAVADFAEFHPRAVSSAAHLTDAQLVLARSYQQSSWQSLASTAQVRRALQDVRWPHIKLRAHSKASARLQA
;
A
#
# COMPACT_ATOMS: atom_id res chain seq x y z
N MET A 1 -0.85 -16.17 -6.52
CA MET A 1 -1.37 -15.63 -5.23
C MET A 1 -2.77 -15.05 -5.41
N ALA A 2 -3.57 -14.92 -4.35
CA ALA A 2 -4.76 -14.06 -4.40
C ALA A 2 -4.37 -12.57 -4.48
N TYR A 3 -5.18 -11.75 -5.16
CA TYR A 3 -5.01 -10.29 -5.18
C TYR A 3 -4.97 -9.72 -3.77
N ARG A 4 -3.91 -8.95 -3.46
CA ARG A 4 -3.70 -8.35 -2.14
C ARG A 4 -4.38 -6.99 -2.07
N ARG A 5 -4.97 -6.69 -0.92
CA ARG A 5 -5.44 -5.33 -0.61
C ARG A 5 -4.35 -4.59 0.14
N LEU A 6 -4.06 -3.37 -0.29
CA LEU A 6 -3.21 -2.48 0.48
C LEU A 6 -3.85 -2.23 1.85
N PRO A 7 -3.07 -2.29 2.95
CA PRO A 7 -3.56 -1.93 4.27
C PRO A 7 -3.97 -0.45 4.29
N ALA A 8 -4.65 -0.04 5.37
CA ALA A 8 -5.06 1.34 5.53
C ALA A 8 -3.84 2.29 5.62
N ALA A 9 -2.75 1.83 6.27
CA ALA A 9 -1.50 2.56 6.53
C ALA A 9 -0.30 1.95 5.79
N PRO A 10 -0.27 1.94 4.44
CA PRO A 10 0.81 1.28 3.71
C PRO A 10 2.15 1.98 3.94
N ASN A 11 3.20 1.19 4.15
CA ASN A 11 4.57 1.68 4.31
C ASN A 11 5.41 1.32 3.09
N LEU A 12 5.98 2.34 2.43
CA LEU A 12 6.81 2.13 1.24
C LEU A 12 8.04 1.26 1.54
N GLU A 13 8.66 1.41 2.72
CA GLU A 13 9.79 0.56 3.11
C GLU A 13 9.37 -0.90 3.27
N ASN A 14 8.19 -1.18 3.84
CA ASN A 14 7.67 -2.55 3.92
C ASN A 14 7.38 -3.13 2.54
N LEU A 15 6.89 -2.32 1.59
CA LEU A 15 6.66 -2.76 0.22
C LEU A 15 7.98 -3.08 -0.50
N LYS A 16 9.03 -2.27 -0.28
CA LYS A 16 10.37 -2.57 -0.80
C LYS A 16 10.93 -3.87 -0.22
N ASN A 17 10.75 -4.09 1.09
CA ASN A 17 11.20 -5.31 1.73
C ASN A 17 10.43 -6.54 1.21
N GLN A 18 9.12 -6.42 0.99
CA GLN A 18 8.33 -7.47 0.34
C GLN A 18 8.86 -7.81 -1.06
N ALA A 19 9.20 -6.80 -1.88
CA ALA A 19 9.75 -7.05 -3.21
C ALA A 19 11.12 -7.75 -3.15
N LYS A 20 11.98 -7.40 -2.19
CA LYS A 20 13.27 -8.07 -1.97
C LYS A 20 13.08 -9.53 -1.53
N SER A 21 12.17 -9.78 -0.59
CA SER A 21 11.85 -11.14 -0.13
C SER A 21 11.28 -11.99 -1.25
N LEU A 22 10.37 -11.41 -2.06
CA LEU A 22 9.81 -12.09 -3.23
C LEU A 22 10.89 -12.44 -4.26
N LEU A 23 11.83 -11.53 -4.53
CA LEU A 23 12.95 -11.81 -5.43
C LEU A 23 13.83 -12.96 -4.90
N ALA A 24 14.14 -12.95 -3.60
CA ALA A 24 14.94 -14.01 -3.00
C ALA A 24 14.23 -15.37 -3.10
N ALA A 25 12.94 -15.43 -2.77
CA ALA A 25 12.12 -16.64 -2.87
C ALA A 25 12.05 -17.17 -4.31
N TYR A 26 11.89 -16.28 -5.29
CA TYR A 26 11.89 -16.65 -6.71
C TYR A 26 13.24 -17.26 -7.14
N ARG A 27 14.36 -16.63 -6.75
CA ARG A 27 15.71 -17.12 -7.09
C ARG A 27 16.03 -18.45 -6.41
N ASN A 28 15.44 -18.72 -5.26
CA ASN A 28 15.52 -20.00 -4.56
C ASN A 28 14.60 -21.08 -5.16
N GLY A 29 13.78 -20.74 -6.16
CA GLY A 29 12.86 -21.67 -6.79
C GLY A 29 11.64 -22.01 -5.94
N GLU A 30 11.28 -21.17 -4.97
CA GLU A 30 10.10 -21.40 -4.14
C GLU A 30 8.83 -21.40 -5.01
N ALA A 31 8.07 -22.51 -4.97
CA ALA A 31 6.95 -22.75 -5.87
C ALA A 31 5.93 -21.60 -5.90
N GLN A 32 5.67 -21.00 -4.74
CA GLN A 32 4.74 -19.88 -4.64
C GLN A 32 5.25 -18.62 -5.34
N ALA A 33 6.53 -18.29 -5.17
CA ALA A 33 7.13 -17.13 -5.82
C ALA A 33 7.22 -17.33 -7.34
N VAL A 34 7.55 -18.55 -7.79
CA VAL A 34 7.54 -18.91 -9.22
C VAL A 34 6.14 -18.76 -9.82
N ALA A 35 5.11 -19.24 -9.12
CA ALA A 35 3.72 -19.06 -9.54
C ALA A 35 3.33 -17.57 -9.61
N ASP A 36 3.75 -16.75 -8.65
CA ASP A 36 3.45 -15.31 -8.63
C ASP A 36 4.12 -14.57 -9.80
N PHE A 37 5.37 -14.91 -10.12
CA PHE A 37 6.04 -14.36 -11.29
C PHE A 37 5.35 -14.78 -12.59
N ALA A 38 4.92 -16.04 -12.71
CA ALA A 38 4.20 -16.52 -13.88
C ALA A 38 2.82 -15.84 -14.03
N GLU A 39 2.14 -15.55 -12.93
CA GLU A 39 0.81 -14.96 -12.91
C GLU A 39 0.83 -13.44 -13.21
N PHE A 40 1.76 -12.71 -12.62
CA PHE A 40 1.75 -11.24 -12.64
C PHE A 40 2.84 -10.62 -13.52
N HIS A 41 3.87 -11.35 -13.94
CA HIS A 41 4.86 -10.76 -14.84
C HIS A 41 4.41 -10.88 -16.30
N PRO A 42 4.42 -9.79 -17.11
CA PRO A 42 3.91 -9.82 -18.49
C PRO A 42 4.79 -10.63 -19.46
N ARG A 43 5.99 -11.03 -19.04
CA ARG A 43 6.96 -11.79 -19.83
C ARG A 43 7.49 -12.93 -18.98
N ALA A 44 7.88 -14.05 -19.61
CA ALA A 44 8.64 -15.08 -18.94
C ALA A 44 9.96 -14.47 -18.42
N VAL A 45 10.14 -14.51 -17.10
CA VAL A 45 11.37 -14.06 -16.45
C VAL A 45 12.30 -15.25 -16.33
N SER A 46 13.59 -15.04 -16.62
CA SER A 46 14.60 -16.07 -16.43
C SER A 46 14.94 -16.23 -14.96
N SER A 47 15.73 -17.25 -14.63
CA SER A 47 16.31 -17.43 -13.29
C SER A 47 17.16 -16.24 -12.81
N ALA A 48 17.55 -15.33 -13.71
CA ALA A 48 18.25 -14.09 -13.42
C ALA A 48 17.30 -12.89 -13.23
N ALA A 49 16.15 -13.09 -12.57
CA ALA A 49 15.24 -12.00 -12.25
C ALA A 49 15.93 -10.85 -11.47
N HIS A 50 15.52 -9.62 -11.76
CA HIS A 50 15.98 -8.41 -11.09
C HIS A 50 14.94 -7.88 -10.09
N LEU A 51 15.37 -6.94 -9.25
CA LEU A 51 14.48 -6.30 -8.27
C LEU A 51 13.29 -5.59 -8.94
N THR A 52 13.50 -5.01 -10.13
CA THR A 52 12.44 -4.35 -10.90
C THR A 52 11.33 -5.34 -11.30
N ASP A 53 11.67 -6.57 -11.64
CA ASP A 53 10.69 -7.62 -11.98
C ASP A 53 9.85 -7.98 -10.76
N ALA A 54 10.49 -8.18 -9.61
CA ALA A 54 9.80 -8.46 -8.35
C ALA A 54 8.91 -7.29 -7.90
N GLN A 55 9.36 -6.05 -8.10
CA GLN A 55 8.55 -4.86 -7.83
C GLN A 55 7.31 -4.78 -8.74
N LEU A 56 7.43 -5.16 -10.02
CA LEU A 56 6.31 -5.19 -10.95
C LEU A 56 5.29 -6.28 -10.58
N VAL A 57 5.77 -7.50 -10.29
CA VAL A 57 4.93 -8.61 -9.81
C VAL A 57 4.17 -8.19 -8.55
N LEU A 58 4.88 -7.59 -7.59
CA LEU A 58 4.26 -7.09 -6.37
C LEU A 58 3.22 -6.00 -6.66
N ALA A 59 3.53 -5.02 -7.51
CA ALA A 59 2.59 -3.97 -7.90
C ALA A 59 1.29 -4.53 -8.49
N ARG A 60 1.40 -5.47 -9.43
CA ARG A 60 0.24 -6.11 -10.05
C ARG A 60 -0.55 -6.99 -9.08
N SER A 61 0.11 -7.64 -8.13
CA SER A 61 -0.58 -8.36 -7.03
C SER A 61 -1.45 -7.42 -6.17
N TYR A 62 -1.08 -6.13 -6.08
CA TYR A 62 -1.86 -5.05 -5.46
C TYR A 62 -2.75 -4.28 -6.45
N GLN A 63 -2.96 -4.82 -7.66
CA GLN A 63 -3.78 -4.20 -8.73
C GLN A 63 -3.26 -2.83 -9.18
N GLN A 64 -1.93 -2.63 -9.13
CA GLN A 64 -1.25 -1.44 -9.63
C GLN A 64 -0.48 -1.81 -10.90
N SER A 65 -0.44 -0.89 -11.87
CA SER A 65 0.17 -1.13 -13.18
C SER A 65 1.71 -1.08 -13.15
N SER A 66 2.28 -0.37 -12.19
CA SER A 66 3.72 -0.18 -12.03
C SER A 66 4.11 0.01 -10.56
N TRP A 67 5.40 -0.14 -10.27
CA TRP A 67 5.96 0.16 -8.95
C TRP A 67 5.69 1.61 -8.52
N GLN A 68 5.86 2.56 -9.44
CA GLN A 68 5.59 3.98 -9.19
C GLN A 68 4.12 4.20 -8.81
N SER A 69 3.16 3.57 -9.52
CA SER A 69 1.73 3.65 -9.19
C SER A 69 1.43 3.10 -7.79
N LEU A 70 2.07 1.98 -7.43
CA LEU A 70 1.95 1.40 -6.09
C LEU A 70 2.52 2.34 -5.01
N ALA A 71 3.69 2.92 -5.25
CA ALA A 71 4.33 3.83 -4.32
C ALA A 71 3.50 5.10 -4.11
N SER A 72 2.98 5.72 -5.18
CA SER A 72 2.10 6.89 -5.09
C SER A 72 0.80 6.57 -4.36
N THR A 73 0.17 5.43 -4.66
CA THR A 73 -1.04 4.97 -3.94
C THR A 73 -0.75 4.78 -2.46
N ALA A 74 0.40 4.21 -2.09
CA ALA A 74 0.80 4.05 -0.71
C ALA A 74 1.02 5.40 0.00
N GLN A 75 1.70 6.35 -0.66
CA GLN A 75 1.92 7.69 -0.13
C GLN A 75 0.61 8.46 0.09
N VAL A 76 -0.29 8.47 -0.89
CA VAL A 76 -1.60 9.12 -0.79
C VAL A 76 -2.43 8.52 0.33
N ARG A 77 -2.50 7.17 0.43
CA ARG A 77 -3.24 6.51 1.51
C ARG A 77 -2.70 6.86 2.89
N ARG A 78 -1.38 6.90 3.05
CA ARG A 78 -0.74 7.30 4.31
C ARG A 78 -1.06 8.76 4.65
N ALA A 79 -0.98 9.67 3.69
CA ALA A 79 -1.33 11.08 3.90
C ALA A 79 -2.81 11.25 4.30
N LEU A 80 -3.72 10.53 3.64
CA LEU A 80 -5.15 10.57 3.97
C LEU A 80 -5.46 10.04 5.39
N GLN A 81 -4.68 9.11 5.90
CA GLN A 81 -4.80 8.67 7.28
C GLN A 81 -4.31 9.72 8.27
N ASP A 82 -3.24 10.43 7.94
CA ASP A 82 -2.69 11.50 8.78
C ASP A 82 -3.64 12.71 8.84
N VAL A 83 -4.35 12.98 7.74
CA VAL A 83 -5.39 14.03 7.64
C VAL A 83 -6.69 13.64 8.36
N ARG A 84 -6.84 12.40 8.86
CA ARG A 84 -8.02 11.96 9.62
C ARG A 84 -8.03 12.59 11.03
N TRP A 85 -8.38 13.87 11.06
CA TRP A 85 -8.86 14.71 12.16
C TRP A 85 -8.29 14.45 13.56
N PRO A 86 -7.29 15.22 14.00
CA PRO A 86 -7.07 15.44 15.42
C PRO A 86 -8.25 16.25 15.99
N HIS A 87 -9.19 15.57 16.66
CA HIS A 87 -10.05 16.13 17.72
C HIS A 87 -10.50 17.60 17.53
N ILE A 88 -11.31 17.91 16.51
CA ILE A 88 -12.12 19.14 16.58
C ILE A 88 -13.07 18.96 17.75
N LYS A 89 -12.77 19.61 18.87
CA LYS A 89 -13.83 20.00 19.79
C LYS A 89 -14.65 21.05 19.07
N LEU A 90 -15.69 20.61 18.35
CA LEU A 90 -16.80 21.50 18.00
C LEU A 90 -17.35 22.01 19.34
N ARG A 91 -16.90 23.19 19.78
CA ARG A 91 -17.55 23.92 20.86
C ARG A 91 -18.96 24.22 20.36
N ALA A 92 -19.91 23.44 20.85
CA ALA A 92 -21.32 23.80 20.78
C ALA A 92 -21.46 25.21 21.37
N HIS A 93 -21.85 26.16 20.54
CA HIS A 93 -22.35 27.44 21.01
C HIS A 93 -23.71 27.16 21.65
N SER A 94 -23.74 26.99 22.97
CA SER A 94 -24.99 27.12 23.70
C SER A 94 -25.34 28.60 23.75
N LYS A 95 -26.30 29.02 22.93
CA LYS A 95 -27.11 30.20 23.22
C LYS A 95 -27.97 29.85 24.43
N ALA A 96 -27.68 30.43 25.59
CA ALA A 96 -28.63 30.52 26.68
C ALA A 96 -28.85 32.01 26.98
N SER A 97 -30.03 32.46 26.58
CA SER A 97 -30.54 33.81 26.66
C SER A 97 -30.51 34.40 28.07
N ALA A 98 -30.24 35.70 28.10
CA ALA A 98 -30.83 36.72 28.97
C ALA A 98 -31.57 36.25 30.24
N ARG A 99 -31.03 36.66 31.39
CA ARG A 99 -31.85 37.03 32.55
C ARG A 99 -31.52 38.46 32.97
N LEU A 100 -32.32 39.37 32.44
CA LEU A 100 -32.63 40.67 33.01
C LEU A 100 -34.02 40.52 33.63
N GLN A 101 -34.10 40.60 34.95
CA GLN A 101 -35.26 40.91 35.80
C GLN A 101 -34.69 40.84 37.23
N ALA A 102 -34.29 41.97 37.81
CA ALA A 102 -35.12 42.99 38.49
C ALA A 102 -35.09 42.72 40.00
#